data_AF-A0A6N7FNT2-F1
#
_entry.id   AF-A0A6N7FNT2-F1
#
_cell.length_a   1.000
_cell.length_b   1.000
_cell.length_c   1.000
_cell.angle_alpha   90.00
_cell.angle_beta   90.00
_cell.angle_gamma   90.00
#
_symmetry.space_group_name_H-M   'P 1'
#
loop_
_entity.id
_entity.type
_entity.pdbx_description
1 polymer ?
#
loop_
_entity_poly.entity_id
_entity_poly.type
_entity_poly.pdbx_seq_one_letter_code
_entity_poly.pdbx_strand_id
1 'polypeptide(L)'
;GRGEPGGHITAKYCGALLGGAVGDGLGAPFEGHAGPVPLRRLAVVEREPVGLRHTDDTAMTIALAESLLEVGDVDEDHLAATLARRWKREPGRGYASGAATLFSRLGAGEARQDVAPSLFGGDGSLGNGAAMRVAPVALLAGGDPHTAAWLGRRTARVTHTHPLGIDGAAVQAAAVAIALGQQPSERVDAEQFIGILTAEAHEPELVLKLHTVLDLLRCSNPRVVASRLGAGVTAPEAVAAAIWSFLRHAGSYRAVVRGAIRLGGDTDTVASMAGALAGAHLGEHAIPASWRHRAEAADELLALALRFVALAPGPTAG
;
A
#
# COMPACT_ATOMS: atom_id res chain seq x y z
N GLY A 1 7.52 -16.02 26.88
CA GLY A 1 6.85 -14.84 27.46
C GLY A 1 5.76 -14.44 26.50
N ARG A 2 4.49 -14.53 26.92
CA ARG A 2 3.36 -14.13 26.08
C ARG A 2 3.27 -12.61 26.19
N GLY A 3 3.56 -11.89 25.11
CA GLY A 3 3.42 -10.44 25.06
C GLY A 3 1.96 -10.06 25.33
N GLU A 4 1.74 -8.94 26.01
CA GLU A 4 0.39 -8.43 26.25
C GLU A 4 -0.38 -8.29 24.93
N PRO A 5 -1.70 -8.60 24.90
CA PRO A 5 -2.51 -8.53 23.67
C PRO A 5 -2.38 -7.19 22.91
N GLY A 6 -2.17 -6.08 23.64
CA GLY A 6 -1.94 -4.75 23.06
C GLY A 6 -0.60 -4.58 22.33
N GLY A 7 0.46 -5.28 22.74
CA GLY A 7 1.77 -5.16 22.10
C GLY A 7 1.81 -5.73 20.69
N HIS A 8 1.01 -6.77 20.41
CA HIS A 8 0.94 -7.39 19.10
C HIS A 8 0.22 -6.49 18.07
N ILE A 9 -0.91 -5.88 18.43
CA ILE A 9 -1.62 -5.00 17.50
C ILE A 9 -0.82 -3.73 17.19
N THR A 10 -0.16 -3.14 18.19
CA THR A 10 0.73 -1.98 17.98
C THR A 10 1.84 -2.29 17.00
N ALA A 11 2.55 -3.42 17.18
CA ALA A 11 3.62 -3.81 16.27
C ALA A 11 3.11 -3.99 14.83
N LYS A 12 1.91 -4.54 14.63
CA LYS A 12 1.32 -4.75 13.30
C LYS A 12 0.86 -3.45 12.64
N TYR A 13 0.28 -2.52 13.41
CA TYR A 13 -0.13 -1.21 12.91
C TYR A 13 1.09 -0.36 12.51
N CYS A 14 2.11 -0.31 13.38
CA CYS A 14 3.39 0.31 13.06
C CYS A 14 4.05 -0.35 11.85
N GLY A 15 4.02 -1.69 11.81
CA GLY A 15 4.55 -2.48 10.71
C GLY A 15 3.88 -2.17 9.38
N ALA A 16 2.56 -2.04 9.33
CA ALA A 16 1.84 -1.73 8.09
C ALA A 16 2.25 -0.38 7.49
N LEU A 17 2.30 0.68 8.30
CA LEU A 17 2.64 2.02 7.83
C LEU A 17 4.14 2.17 7.54
N LEU A 18 5.00 1.79 8.49
CA LEU A 18 6.45 1.89 8.33
C LEU A 18 6.98 0.91 7.27
N GLY A 19 6.37 -0.26 7.18
CA GLY A 19 6.68 -1.27 6.19
C GLY A 19 6.38 -0.81 4.77
N GLY A 20 5.29 -0.05 4.58
CA GLY A 20 5.02 0.62 3.29
C GLY A 20 6.11 1.61 2.93
N ALA A 21 6.43 2.54 3.84
CA ALA A 21 7.42 3.59 3.57
C ALA A 21 8.85 3.08 3.36
N VAL A 22 9.25 2.00 4.05
CA VAL A 22 10.53 1.34 3.79
C VAL A 22 10.53 0.67 2.41
N GLY A 23 9.39 0.10 1.99
CA GLY A 23 9.21 -0.48 0.66
C GLY A 23 9.34 0.57 -0.44
N ASP A 24 8.61 1.67 -0.32
CA ASP A 24 8.69 2.87 -1.16
C ASP A 24 10.16 3.32 -1.31
N GLY A 25 10.81 3.70 -0.21
CA GLY A 25 12.15 4.28 -0.29
C GLY A 25 13.25 3.32 -0.78
N LEU A 26 13.08 1.99 -0.60
CA LEU A 26 13.98 0.99 -1.19
C LEU A 26 13.70 0.74 -2.68
N GLY A 27 12.44 0.87 -3.10
CA GLY A 27 12.00 0.67 -4.48
C GLY A 27 12.26 1.88 -5.38
N ALA A 28 12.19 3.10 -4.86
CA ALA A 28 12.29 4.33 -5.63
C ALA A 28 13.55 4.44 -6.53
N PRO A 29 14.76 4.02 -6.10
CA PRO A 29 15.95 4.07 -6.98
C PRO A 29 15.87 3.17 -8.22
N PHE A 30 14.86 2.31 -8.32
CA PHE A 30 14.66 1.35 -9.40
C PHE A 30 13.38 1.60 -10.21
N GLU A 31 12.67 2.69 -9.95
CA GLU A 31 11.43 3.01 -10.65
C GLU A 31 11.67 3.05 -12.17
N GLY A 32 10.75 2.45 -12.92
CA GLY A 32 10.83 2.34 -14.38
C GLY A 32 11.88 1.34 -14.88
N HIS A 33 12.51 0.53 -14.02
CA HIS A 33 13.51 -0.43 -14.48
C HIS A 33 12.90 -1.50 -15.40
N ALA A 34 13.43 -1.60 -16.62
CA ALA A 34 12.99 -2.57 -17.61
C ALA A 34 13.39 -4.00 -17.20
N GLY A 35 12.39 -4.79 -16.79
CA GLY A 35 12.59 -6.16 -16.35
C GLY A 35 13.25 -6.28 -14.97
N PRO A 36 13.75 -7.47 -14.59
CA PRO A 36 14.09 -7.72 -13.20
C PRO A 36 15.28 -6.92 -12.69
N VAL A 37 15.07 -6.22 -11.57
CA VAL A 37 16.14 -5.53 -10.86
C VAL A 37 17.21 -6.53 -10.39
N PRO A 38 18.50 -6.34 -10.73
CA PRO A 38 19.56 -7.21 -10.25
C PRO A 38 19.73 -7.12 -8.73
N LEU A 39 19.73 -8.26 -8.03
CA LEU A 39 19.93 -8.34 -6.57
C LEU A 39 21.19 -7.61 -6.08
N ARG A 40 22.26 -7.62 -6.88
CA ARG A 40 23.50 -6.89 -6.55
C ARG A 40 23.31 -5.38 -6.45
N ARG A 41 22.42 -4.80 -7.28
CA ARG A 41 22.13 -3.36 -7.24
C ARG A 41 21.25 -3.03 -6.03
N LEU A 42 20.22 -3.85 -5.78
CA LEU A 42 19.38 -3.70 -4.59
C LEU A 42 20.20 -3.82 -3.30
N ALA A 43 21.13 -4.78 -3.24
CA ALA A 43 22.00 -4.97 -2.07
C ALA A 43 22.92 -3.78 -1.78
N VAL A 44 23.21 -2.94 -2.78
CA VAL A 44 23.96 -1.68 -2.57
C VAL A 44 23.06 -0.69 -1.81
N VAL A 45 21.86 -0.40 -2.31
CA VAL A 45 20.89 0.51 -1.66
C VAL A 45 20.55 0.05 -0.24
N GLU A 46 20.37 -1.26 -0.03
CA GLU A 46 20.08 -1.82 1.30
C GLU A 46 21.20 -1.60 2.33
N ARG A 47 22.46 -1.42 1.88
CA ARG A 47 23.65 -1.25 2.73
C ARG A 47 24.12 0.20 2.82
N GLU A 48 23.68 1.07 1.92
CA GLU A 48 24.04 2.48 1.94
C GLU A 48 23.62 3.14 3.26
N PRO A 49 24.42 4.07 3.82
CA PRO A 49 24.06 4.79 5.03
C PRO A 49 23.05 5.92 4.76
N VAL A 50 22.74 6.21 3.49
CA VAL A 50 21.82 7.27 3.08
C VAL A 50 20.40 6.92 3.49
N GLY A 51 19.66 7.92 3.97
CA GLY A 51 18.24 7.78 4.29
C GLY A 51 17.42 7.27 3.09
N LEU A 52 16.42 6.46 3.37
CA LEU A 52 15.42 6.02 2.41
C LEU A 52 14.41 7.15 2.27
N ARG A 53 14.65 8.03 1.28
CA ARG A 53 13.75 9.11 0.92
C ARG A 53 12.46 8.52 0.35
N HIS A 54 11.32 8.97 0.85
CA HIS A 54 10.02 8.49 0.40
C HIS A 54 9.49 9.28 -0.81
N THR A 55 8.58 8.66 -1.58
CA THR A 55 7.92 9.24 -2.75
C THR A 55 6.49 9.70 -2.43
N ASP A 56 5.67 9.94 -3.45
CA ASP A 56 4.26 10.28 -3.28
C ASP A 56 3.44 9.16 -2.65
N ASP A 57 3.86 7.89 -2.74
CA ASP A 57 3.28 6.75 -2.02
C ASP A 57 3.12 7.02 -0.52
N THR A 58 4.25 7.26 0.15
CA THR A 58 4.24 7.52 1.60
C THR A 58 3.62 8.87 1.90
N ALA A 59 3.87 9.90 1.09
CA ALA A 59 3.28 11.22 1.32
C ALA A 59 1.74 11.16 1.30
N MET A 60 1.16 10.45 0.32
CA MET A 60 -0.28 10.26 0.21
C MET A 60 -0.82 9.30 1.27
N THR A 61 -0.03 8.30 1.69
CA THR A 61 -0.36 7.43 2.85
C THR A 61 -0.51 8.25 4.12
N ILE A 62 0.43 9.17 4.39
CA ILE A 62 0.38 10.04 5.56
C ILE A 62 -0.83 10.96 5.49
N ALA A 63 -1.07 11.61 4.36
CA ALA A 63 -2.23 12.48 4.19
C ALA A 63 -3.56 11.73 4.39
N LEU A 64 -3.65 10.47 3.94
CA LEU A 64 -4.82 9.64 4.20
C LEU A 64 -4.95 9.32 5.69
N ALA A 65 -3.87 8.89 6.34
CA ALA A 65 -3.85 8.61 7.78
C ALA A 65 -4.28 9.83 8.61
N GLU A 66 -3.73 11.01 8.32
CA GLU A 66 -4.10 12.28 8.97
C GLU A 66 -5.61 12.55 8.82
N SER A 67 -6.15 12.42 7.60
CA SER A 67 -7.58 12.66 7.35
C SER A 67 -8.48 11.68 8.10
N LEU A 68 -8.15 10.38 8.08
CA LEU A 68 -8.95 9.36 8.77
C LEU A 68 -8.92 9.54 10.29
N LEU A 69 -7.77 9.92 10.85
CA LEU A 69 -7.62 10.14 12.29
C LEU A 69 -8.30 11.42 12.78
N GLU A 70 -8.40 12.45 11.93
CA GLU A 70 -9.09 13.69 12.25
C GLU A 70 -10.62 13.51 12.23
N VAL A 71 -11.12 12.81 11.21
CA VAL A 71 -12.56 12.66 10.96
C VAL A 71 -13.16 11.44 11.69
N GLY A 72 -12.40 10.37 11.86
CA GLY A 72 -12.89 9.07 12.35
C GLY A 72 -13.65 8.24 11.29
N ASP A 73 -13.80 8.76 10.07
CA ASP A 73 -14.35 8.09 8.89
C ASP A 73 -13.77 8.75 7.60
N VAL A 74 -14.20 8.31 6.42
CA VAL A 74 -13.86 8.93 5.14
C VAL A 74 -14.78 10.12 4.84
N ASP A 75 -14.29 11.32 5.13
CA ASP A 75 -14.81 12.54 4.50
C ASP A 75 -14.02 12.84 3.22
N GLU A 76 -14.70 12.75 2.06
CA GLU A 76 -14.06 12.86 0.74
C GLU A 76 -13.49 14.26 0.49
N ASP A 77 -14.11 15.31 1.02
CA ASP A 77 -13.68 16.69 0.80
C ASP A 77 -12.55 17.06 1.76
N HIS A 78 -12.62 16.59 3.02
CA HIS A 78 -11.49 16.70 3.95
C HIS A 78 -10.26 15.94 3.43
N LEU A 79 -10.45 14.73 2.89
CA LEU A 79 -9.36 13.95 2.30
C LEU A 79 -8.76 14.65 1.07
N ALA A 80 -9.60 15.18 0.18
CA ALA A 80 -9.17 15.95 -0.99
C ALA A 80 -8.30 17.15 -0.59
N ALA A 81 -8.76 17.93 0.39
CA ALA A 81 -8.03 19.08 0.92
C ALA A 81 -6.72 18.66 1.60
N THR A 82 -6.72 17.55 2.34
CA THR A 82 -5.52 17.04 3.04
C THR A 82 -4.45 16.57 2.05
N LEU A 83 -4.84 15.84 1.00
CA LEU A 83 -3.94 15.44 -0.08
C LEU A 83 -3.36 16.64 -0.81
N ALA A 84 -4.19 17.64 -1.16
CA ALA A 84 -3.72 18.86 -1.81
C ALA A 84 -2.74 19.67 -0.93
N ARG A 85 -2.99 19.74 0.38
CA ARG A 85 -2.06 20.37 1.34
C ARG A 85 -0.72 19.63 1.43
N ARG A 86 -0.72 18.29 1.47
CA ARG A 86 0.51 17.49 1.48
C ARG A 86 1.30 17.69 0.19
N TRP A 87 0.64 17.59 -0.96
CA TRP A 87 1.25 17.84 -2.26
C TRP A 87 1.87 19.24 -2.35
N LYS A 88 1.17 20.28 -1.88
CA LYS A 88 1.69 21.66 -1.89
C LYS A 88 2.94 21.84 -1.03
N ARG A 89 3.03 21.11 0.09
CA ARG A 89 4.21 21.15 0.99
C ARG A 89 5.42 20.45 0.37
N GLU A 90 5.20 19.36 -0.36
CA GLU A 90 6.26 18.51 -0.90
C GLU A 90 5.99 18.11 -2.36
N PRO A 91 5.91 19.05 -3.32
CA PRO A 91 5.48 18.73 -4.68
C PRO A 91 6.48 17.87 -5.46
N GLY A 92 7.75 17.85 -5.04
CA GLY A 92 8.85 17.07 -5.65
C GLY A 92 8.98 15.64 -5.10
N ARG A 93 7.85 14.96 -4.82
CA ARG A 93 7.84 13.59 -4.27
C ARG A 93 7.63 12.49 -5.31
N GLY A 94 7.33 12.79 -6.57
CA GLY A 94 7.16 11.76 -7.60
C GLY A 94 5.77 11.74 -8.24
N TYR A 95 4.82 12.52 -7.72
CA TYR A 95 3.44 12.59 -8.19
C TYR A 95 3.30 12.60 -9.72
N ALA A 96 2.53 11.64 -10.23
CA ALA A 96 2.12 11.62 -11.62
C ALA A 96 1.43 12.94 -12.03
N SER A 97 1.59 13.35 -13.29
CA SER A 97 1.08 14.63 -13.81
C SER A 97 -0.42 14.82 -13.61
N GLY A 98 -1.21 13.74 -13.73
CA GLY A 98 -2.65 13.75 -13.45
C GLY A 98 -2.95 14.05 -11.98
N ALA A 99 -2.22 13.45 -11.05
CA ALA A 99 -2.37 13.70 -9.62
C ALA A 99 -1.93 15.13 -9.26
N ALA A 100 -0.80 15.61 -9.80
CA ALA A 100 -0.36 16.98 -9.59
C ALA A 100 -1.37 18.01 -10.11
N THR A 101 -1.97 17.76 -11.29
CA THR A 101 -3.04 18.59 -11.85
C THR A 101 -4.27 18.61 -10.94
N LEU A 102 -4.69 17.43 -10.47
CA LEU A 102 -5.81 17.29 -9.54
C LEU A 102 -5.58 18.13 -8.28
N PHE A 103 -4.44 17.94 -7.60
CA PHE A 103 -4.13 18.63 -6.35
C PHE A 103 -3.96 20.14 -6.52
N SER A 104 -3.42 20.58 -7.66
CA SER A 104 -3.35 22.01 -7.98
C SER A 104 -4.74 22.64 -8.09
N ARG A 105 -5.68 21.98 -8.78
CA ARG A 105 -7.06 22.47 -8.97
C ARG A 105 -7.87 22.44 -7.67
N LEU A 106 -7.76 21.36 -6.90
CA LEU A 106 -8.33 21.28 -5.56
C LEU A 106 -7.76 22.37 -4.63
N GLY A 107 -6.46 22.62 -4.68
CA GLY A 107 -5.79 23.68 -3.92
C GLY A 107 -6.21 25.09 -4.33
N ALA A 108 -6.74 25.26 -5.55
CA ALA A 108 -7.34 26.50 -6.02
C ALA A 108 -8.83 26.66 -5.62
N GLY A 109 -9.40 25.68 -4.92
CA GLY A 109 -10.78 25.70 -4.43
C GLY A 109 -11.82 25.17 -5.41
N GLU A 110 -11.40 24.50 -6.49
CA GLU A 110 -12.33 23.83 -7.40
C GLU A 110 -12.97 22.62 -6.71
N ALA A 111 -14.26 22.37 -7.01
CA ALA A 111 -14.98 21.25 -6.44
C ALA A 111 -14.43 19.93 -6.98
N ARG A 112 -14.09 19.01 -6.07
CA ARG A 112 -13.57 17.67 -6.38
C ARG A 112 -14.44 16.89 -7.38
N GLN A 113 -15.76 17.07 -7.26
CA GLN A 113 -16.78 16.46 -8.11
C GLN A 113 -16.61 16.82 -9.58
N ASP A 114 -16.05 18.00 -9.86
CA ASP A 114 -15.79 18.50 -11.21
C ASP A 114 -14.37 18.14 -11.67
N VAL A 115 -13.40 18.20 -10.75
CA VAL A 115 -11.99 18.01 -11.08
C VAL A 115 -11.67 16.55 -11.39
N ALA A 116 -11.97 15.61 -10.47
CA ALA A 116 -11.51 14.23 -10.61
C ALA A 116 -12.07 13.53 -11.88
N PRO A 117 -13.36 13.65 -12.21
CA PRO A 117 -13.91 13.08 -13.45
C PRO A 117 -13.41 13.77 -14.71
N SER A 118 -13.00 15.05 -14.66
CA SER A 118 -12.51 15.77 -15.84
C SER A 118 -11.12 15.31 -16.33
N LEU A 119 -10.40 14.54 -15.51
CA LEU A 119 -9.09 14.00 -15.88
C LEU A 119 -9.22 12.81 -16.83
N PHE A 120 -8.17 12.57 -17.61
CA PHE A 120 -8.09 11.44 -18.55
C PHE A 120 -9.26 11.39 -19.54
N GLY A 121 -9.71 12.56 -20.01
CA GLY A 121 -10.79 12.64 -21.02
C GLY A 121 -12.18 12.24 -20.51
N GLY A 122 -12.38 12.10 -19.19
CA GLY A 122 -13.65 11.66 -18.61
C GLY A 122 -13.60 10.27 -17.98
N ASP A 123 -12.62 9.44 -18.35
CA ASP A 123 -12.56 8.03 -17.95
C ASP A 123 -11.94 7.84 -16.55
N GLY A 124 -11.21 8.84 -16.06
CA GLY A 124 -10.52 8.79 -14.78
C GLY A 124 -9.20 8.04 -14.78
N SER A 125 -8.46 8.15 -13.68
CA SER A 125 -7.20 7.42 -13.49
C SER A 125 -7.45 5.94 -13.19
N LEU A 126 -6.90 5.05 -14.03
CA LEU A 126 -6.78 3.60 -13.75
C LEU A 126 -5.49 3.23 -12.97
N GLY A 127 -4.71 4.24 -12.58
CA GLY A 127 -3.43 4.06 -11.91
C GLY A 127 -3.56 3.45 -10.51
N ASN A 128 -2.43 3.02 -9.95
CA ASN A 128 -2.32 2.42 -8.62
C ASN A 128 -2.27 3.46 -7.47
N GLY A 129 -2.27 4.76 -7.76
CA GLY A 129 -2.07 5.82 -6.76
C GLY A 129 -3.13 5.88 -5.64
N ALA A 130 -4.30 5.26 -5.84
CA ALA A 130 -5.27 5.03 -4.77
C ALA A 130 -4.91 3.81 -3.90
N ALA A 131 -4.42 2.72 -4.51
CA ALA A 131 -4.02 1.51 -3.81
C ALA A 131 -2.73 1.69 -3.02
N MET A 132 -1.75 2.42 -3.55
CA MET A 132 -0.45 2.63 -2.92
C MET A 132 -0.55 3.28 -1.53
N ARG A 133 -1.57 4.13 -1.33
CA ARG A 133 -1.77 4.90 -0.10
C ARG A 133 -2.71 4.26 0.92
N VAL A 134 -3.34 3.13 0.59
CA VAL A 134 -4.60 2.71 1.24
C VAL A 134 -4.41 1.97 2.57
N ALA A 135 -3.18 1.64 2.97
CA ALA A 135 -2.91 0.89 4.20
C ALA A 135 -3.62 1.44 5.47
N PRO A 136 -3.69 2.78 5.73
CA PRO A 136 -4.39 3.34 6.89
C PRO A 136 -5.87 2.96 6.99
N VAL A 137 -6.53 2.68 5.86
CA VAL A 137 -7.94 2.24 5.84
C VAL A 137 -8.11 0.91 6.56
N ALA A 138 -7.17 -0.02 6.39
CA ALA A 138 -7.23 -1.33 7.03
C ALA A 138 -7.06 -1.23 8.56
N LEU A 139 -6.29 -0.23 9.03
CA LEU A 139 -6.12 0.06 10.46
C LEU A 139 -7.41 0.63 11.06
N LEU A 140 -8.09 1.53 10.34
CA LEU A 140 -9.40 2.08 10.74
C LEU A 140 -10.48 1.00 10.74
N ALA A 141 -10.47 0.10 9.76
CA ALA A 141 -11.40 -1.03 9.66
C ALA A 141 -11.17 -2.13 10.71
N GLY A 142 -10.17 -2.00 11.59
CA GLY A 142 -9.88 -2.99 12.63
C GLY A 142 -9.47 -4.36 12.09
N GLY A 143 -8.95 -4.42 10.86
CA GLY A 143 -8.60 -5.68 10.20
C GLY A 143 -9.77 -6.43 9.54
N ASP A 144 -10.98 -5.85 9.48
CA ASP A 144 -12.09 -6.45 8.72
C ASP A 144 -11.95 -6.19 7.20
N PRO A 145 -11.81 -7.23 6.36
CA PRO A 145 -11.54 -7.05 4.93
C PRO A 145 -12.71 -6.43 4.15
N HIS A 146 -13.96 -6.76 4.49
CA HIS A 146 -15.14 -6.20 3.82
C HIS A 146 -15.24 -4.68 4.07
N THR A 147 -15.11 -4.26 5.33
CA THR A 147 -15.10 -2.85 5.73
C THR A 147 -13.91 -2.11 5.10
N ALA A 148 -12.72 -2.73 5.10
CA ALA A 148 -11.53 -2.15 4.48
C ALA A 148 -11.70 -1.94 2.96
N ALA A 149 -12.27 -2.91 2.24
CA ALA A 149 -12.58 -2.77 0.82
C ALA A 149 -13.58 -1.64 0.56
N TRP A 150 -14.67 -1.58 1.34
CA TRP A 150 -15.68 -0.52 1.22
C TRP A 150 -15.09 0.88 1.44
N LEU A 151 -14.32 1.08 2.51
CA LEU A 151 -13.63 2.33 2.80
C LEU A 151 -12.57 2.65 1.73
N GLY A 152 -11.83 1.64 1.26
CA GLY A 152 -10.83 1.78 0.20
C GLY A 152 -11.43 2.40 -1.06
N ARG A 153 -12.62 1.91 -1.48
CA ARG A 153 -13.36 2.49 -2.61
C ARG A 153 -13.71 3.96 -2.40
N ARG A 154 -14.20 4.34 -1.21
CA ARG A 154 -14.53 5.75 -0.89
C ARG A 154 -13.30 6.64 -1.00
N THR A 155 -12.17 6.23 -0.43
CA THR A 155 -10.92 7.00 -0.50
C THR A 155 -10.35 7.10 -1.91
N ALA A 156 -10.56 6.08 -2.75
CA ALA A 156 -10.06 6.05 -4.12
C ALA A 156 -10.75 7.09 -5.00
N ARG A 157 -12.08 7.20 -4.88
CA ARG A 157 -12.95 8.12 -5.64
C ARG A 157 -12.55 9.59 -5.55
N VAL A 158 -11.78 9.97 -4.53
CA VAL A 158 -11.22 11.33 -4.39
C VAL A 158 -10.24 11.67 -5.51
N THR A 159 -9.55 10.68 -6.08
CA THR A 159 -8.47 10.88 -7.07
C THR A 159 -8.57 9.99 -8.31
N HIS A 160 -9.22 8.83 -8.17
CA HIS A 160 -9.32 7.79 -9.20
C HIS A 160 -10.81 7.52 -9.43
N THR A 161 -11.30 7.87 -10.61
CA THR A 161 -12.70 7.65 -11.00
C THR A 161 -12.87 6.45 -11.94
N HIS A 162 -11.78 5.89 -12.47
CA HIS A 162 -11.82 4.67 -13.27
C HIS A 162 -12.11 3.45 -12.38
N PRO A 163 -13.02 2.52 -12.78
CA PRO A 163 -13.38 1.37 -11.96
C PRO A 163 -12.20 0.52 -11.50
N LEU A 164 -11.25 0.20 -12.40
CA LEU A 164 -10.02 -0.54 -12.04
C LEU A 164 -9.17 0.15 -10.95
N GLY A 165 -9.05 1.48 -10.98
CA GLY A 165 -8.29 2.23 -9.96
C GLY A 165 -8.98 2.19 -8.59
N ILE A 166 -10.32 2.25 -8.59
CA ILE A 166 -11.14 2.13 -7.38
C ILE A 166 -11.08 0.71 -6.81
N ASP A 167 -11.21 -0.29 -7.67
CA ASP A 167 -11.27 -1.69 -7.26
C ASP A 167 -9.91 -2.20 -6.78
N GLY A 168 -8.81 -1.76 -7.41
CA GLY A 168 -7.45 -2.05 -6.93
C GLY A 168 -7.20 -1.51 -5.52
N ALA A 169 -7.70 -0.31 -5.19
CA ALA A 169 -7.60 0.22 -3.84
C ALA A 169 -8.43 -0.57 -2.83
N ALA A 170 -9.61 -1.04 -3.22
CA ALA A 170 -10.45 -1.90 -2.41
C ALA A 170 -9.75 -3.23 -2.08
N VAL A 171 -9.22 -3.90 -3.10
CA VAL A 171 -8.51 -5.18 -2.95
C VAL A 171 -7.24 -5.03 -2.13
N GLN A 172 -6.45 -3.97 -2.35
CA GLN A 172 -5.25 -3.73 -1.54
C GLN A 172 -5.60 -3.44 -0.07
N ALA A 173 -6.68 -2.67 0.20
CA ALA A 173 -7.14 -2.42 1.57
C ALA A 173 -7.58 -3.70 2.27
N ALA A 174 -8.38 -4.54 1.59
CA ALA A 174 -8.78 -5.85 2.10
C ALA A 174 -7.57 -6.76 2.35
N ALA A 175 -6.58 -6.77 1.45
CA ALA A 175 -5.39 -7.59 1.60
C ALA A 175 -4.58 -7.19 2.86
N VAL A 176 -4.43 -5.90 3.13
CA VAL A 176 -3.78 -5.41 4.36
C VAL A 176 -4.61 -5.78 5.59
N ALA A 177 -5.94 -5.69 5.53
CA ALA A 177 -6.82 -6.08 6.62
C ALA A 177 -6.71 -7.58 6.95
N ILE A 178 -6.69 -8.47 5.95
CA ILE A 178 -6.48 -9.91 6.17
C ILE A 178 -5.12 -10.17 6.83
N ALA A 179 -4.05 -9.52 6.35
CA ALA A 179 -2.72 -9.61 6.94
C ALA A 179 -2.69 -9.13 8.41
N LEU A 180 -3.41 -8.05 8.73
CA LEU A 180 -3.61 -7.55 10.10
C LEU A 180 -4.38 -8.52 10.99
N GLY A 181 -5.28 -9.34 10.45
CA GLY A 181 -6.02 -10.37 11.21
C GLY A 181 -5.21 -11.64 11.51
N GLN A 182 -4.26 -12.00 10.65
CA GLN A 182 -3.51 -13.27 10.75
C GLN A 182 -2.38 -13.26 11.78
N GLN A 183 -2.13 -14.37 12.47
CA GLN A 183 -1.00 -14.43 13.40
C GLN A 183 0.33 -14.62 12.64
N PRO A 184 1.43 -13.94 13.04
CA PRO A 184 2.74 -14.11 12.38
C PRO A 184 3.29 -15.54 12.40
N SER A 185 2.86 -16.35 13.39
CA SER A 185 3.25 -17.76 13.52
C SER A 185 2.48 -18.70 12.59
N GLU A 186 1.38 -18.23 12.01
CA GLU A 186 0.53 -19.03 11.13
C GLU A 186 1.03 -18.92 9.70
N ARG A 187 1.00 -20.05 8.98
CA ARG A 187 1.26 -20.05 7.56
C ARG A 187 0.07 -19.39 6.85
N VAL A 188 0.34 -18.39 6.03
CA VAL A 188 -0.69 -17.78 5.18
C VAL A 188 -1.22 -18.80 4.18
N ASP A 189 -2.51 -19.09 4.25
CA ASP A 189 -3.23 -19.86 3.24
C ASP A 189 -3.52 -18.97 2.03
N ALA A 190 -2.77 -19.16 0.96
CA ALA A 190 -2.88 -18.33 -0.23
C ALA A 190 -4.21 -18.53 -0.98
N GLU A 191 -4.79 -19.73 -0.97
CA GLU A 191 -6.06 -20.00 -1.65
C GLU A 191 -7.20 -19.30 -0.92
N GLN A 192 -7.23 -19.39 0.42
CA GLN A 192 -8.19 -18.66 1.22
C GLN A 192 -8.01 -17.14 1.07
N PHE A 193 -6.76 -16.65 1.13
CA PHE A 193 -6.44 -15.24 0.99
C PHE A 193 -6.97 -14.68 -0.34
N ILE A 194 -6.65 -15.35 -1.45
CA ILE A 194 -7.12 -14.95 -2.79
C ILE A 194 -8.64 -15.12 -2.92
N GLY A 195 -9.23 -16.16 -2.33
CA GLY A 195 -10.69 -16.36 -2.34
C GLY A 195 -11.46 -15.20 -1.71
N ILE A 196 -10.99 -14.68 -0.58
CA ILE A 196 -11.58 -13.49 0.07
C ILE A 196 -11.41 -12.26 -0.83
N LEU A 197 -10.22 -12.04 -1.40
CA LEU A 197 -9.97 -10.89 -2.27
C LEU A 197 -10.79 -10.92 -3.56
N THR A 198 -10.98 -12.08 -4.16
CA THR A 198 -11.83 -12.24 -5.34
C THR A 198 -13.30 -11.98 -5.02
N ALA A 199 -13.76 -12.27 -3.80
CA ALA A 199 -15.12 -11.92 -3.37
C ALA A 199 -15.29 -10.39 -3.22
N GLU A 200 -14.22 -9.67 -2.90
CA GLU A 200 -14.22 -8.22 -2.86
C GLU A 200 -14.04 -7.58 -4.24
N ALA A 201 -13.30 -8.17 -5.17
CA ALA A 201 -13.04 -7.56 -6.47
C ALA A 201 -14.32 -7.49 -7.33
N HIS A 202 -14.58 -6.33 -7.92
CA HIS A 202 -15.70 -6.10 -8.82
C HIS A 202 -15.30 -6.14 -10.30
N GLU A 203 -14.03 -5.89 -10.60
CA GLU A 203 -13.54 -5.81 -11.98
C GLU A 203 -12.95 -7.15 -12.46
N PRO A 204 -13.42 -7.70 -13.61
CA PRO A 204 -12.97 -9.01 -14.11
C PRO A 204 -11.46 -9.10 -14.34
N GLU A 205 -10.83 -8.01 -14.79
CA GLU A 205 -9.37 -7.98 -15.00
C GLU A 205 -8.61 -8.20 -13.69
N LEU A 206 -9.05 -7.57 -12.59
CA LEU A 206 -8.43 -7.72 -11.28
C LEU A 206 -8.64 -9.14 -10.74
N VAL A 207 -9.84 -9.71 -10.90
CA VAL A 207 -10.13 -11.11 -10.55
C VAL A 207 -9.20 -12.08 -11.30
N LEU A 208 -9.00 -11.89 -12.60
CA LEU A 208 -8.09 -12.72 -13.40
C LEU A 208 -6.64 -12.60 -12.93
N LYS A 209 -6.19 -11.39 -12.58
CA LYS A 209 -4.85 -11.17 -12.02
C LYS A 209 -4.68 -11.87 -10.66
N LEU A 210 -5.69 -11.81 -9.77
CA LEU A 210 -5.69 -12.50 -8.48
C LEU A 210 -5.59 -14.02 -8.64
N HIS A 211 -6.33 -14.62 -9.58
CA HIS A 211 -6.16 -16.05 -9.89
C HIS A 211 -4.76 -16.36 -10.45
N THR A 212 -4.22 -15.47 -11.31
CA THR A 212 -2.86 -15.62 -11.85
C THR A 212 -1.79 -15.56 -10.74
N VAL A 213 -2.04 -14.88 -9.62
CA VAL A 213 -1.13 -14.89 -8.46
C VAL A 213 -0.93 -16.33 -7.96
N LEU A 214 -2.00 -17.11 -7.80
CA LEU A 214 -1.95 -18.49 -7.31
C LEU A 214 -1.09 -19.38 -8.22
N ASP A 215 -1.30 -19.28 -9.55
CA ASP A 215 -0.52 -20.01 -10.55
C ASP A 215 1.00 -19.77 -10.43
N LEU A 216 1.38 -18.59 -9.94
CA LEU A 216 2.76 -18.11 -9.96
C LEU A 216 3.47 -18.18 -8.62
N LEU A 217 2.82 -18.64 -7.54
CA LEU A 217 3.46 -18.75 -6.22
C LEU A 217 4.72 -19.62 -6.23
N ARG A 218 4.73 -20.66 -7.06
CA ARG A 218 5.89 -21.56 -7.24
C ARG A 218 6.89 -21.06 -8.29
N CYS A 219 6.57 -19.99 -9.03
CA CYS A 219 7.47 -19.44 -10.04
C CYS A 219 8.60 -18.64 -9.40
N SER A 220 9.85 -19.04 -9.67
CA SER A 220 11.03 -18.34 -9.17
C SER A 220 11.62 -17.32 -10.15
N ASN A 221 11.17 -17.32 -11.40
CA ASN A 221 11.68 -16.43 -12.45
C ASN A 221 10.90 -15.11 -12.46
N PRO A 222 11.50 -13.99 -11.99
CA PRO A 222 10.81 -12.70 -11.94
C PRO A 222 10.37 -12.19 -13.31
N ARG A 223 11.03 -12.59 -14.41
CA ARG A 223 10.59 -12.20 -15.77
C ARG A 223 9.24 -12.79 -16.12
N VAL A 224 9.01 -14.07 -15.79
CA VAL A 224 7.75 -14.77 -16.07
C VAL A 224 6.62 -14.20 -15.20
N VAL A 225 6.94 -13.86 -13.95
CA VAL A 225 5.99 -13.24 -13.04
C VAL A 225 5.59 -11.87 -13.57
N ALA A 226 6.55 -10.99 -13.85
CA ALA A 226 6.29 -9.66 -14.39
C ALA A 226 5.58 -9.71 -15.75
N SER A 227 5.85 -10.69 -16.61
CA SER A 227 5.16 -10.79 -17.91
C SER A 227 3.70 -11.23 -17.82
N ARG A 228 3.30 -11.93 -16.75
CA ARG A 228 1.92 -12.42 -16.57
C ARG A 228 1.10 -11.52 -15.66
N LEU A 229 1.67 -11.10 -14.52
CA LEU A 229 1.01 -10.20 -13.58
C LEU A 229 1.14 -8.74 -13.98
N GLY A 230 2.19 -8.36 -14.71
CA GLY A 230 2.62 -6.98 -14.78
C GLY A 230 3.38 -6.58 -13.51
N ALA A 231 3.81 -5.33 -13.50
CA ALA A 231 4.36 -4.61 -12.36
C ALA A 231 4.39 -3.10 -12.68
N GLY A 232 3.48 -2.64 -13.55
CA GLY A 232 3.42 -1.26 -14.00
C GLY A 232 2.49 -0.40 -13.14
N VAL A 233 2.25 0.80 -13.63
CA VAL A 233 1.50 1.86 -12.93
C VAL A 233 0.00 1.61 -12.82
N THR A 234 -0.55 0.59 -13.47
CA THR A 234 -1.99 0.29 -13.42
C THR A 234 -2.32 -0.44 -12.11
N ALA A 235 -3.49 -0.16 -11.54
CA ALA A 235 -3.89 -0.77 -10.29
C ALA A 235 -3.93 -2.32 -10.35
N PRO A 236 -4.49 -2.97 -11.40
CA PRO A 236 -4.52 -4.43 -11.46
C PRO A 236 -3.14 -5.09 -11.50
N GLU A 237 -2.18 -4.48 -12.20
CA GLU A 237 -0.81 -5.01 -12.25
C GLU A 237 -0.09 -4.85 -10.92
N ALA A 238 -0.08 -3.64 -10.37
CA ALA A 238 0.70 -3.34 -9.18
C ALA A 238 0.17 -4.08 -7.94
N VAL A 239 -1.15 -4.12 -7.76
CA VAL A 239 -1.80 -4.80 -6.62
C VAL A 239 -1.54 -6.31 -6.67
N ALA A 240 -1.71 -6.93 -7.84
CA ALA A 240 -1.46 -8.36 -8.00
C ALA A 240 0.03 -8.72 -7.79
N ALA A 241 0.95 -7.89 -8.28
CA ALA A 241 2.38 -8.06 -8.07
C ALA A 241 2.78 -7.95 -6.58
N ALA A 242 2.19 -6.99 -5.85
CA ALA A 242 2.42 -6.83 -4.42
C ALA A 242 1.91 -8.02 -3.61
N ILE A 243 0.68 -8.48 -3.88
CA ILE A 243 0.07 -9.65 -3.24
C ILE A 243 0.88 -10.91 -3.55
N TRP A 244 1.31 -11.12 -4.80
CA TRP A 244 2.17 -12.26 -5.15
C TRP A 244 3.46 -12.26 -4.33
N SER A 245 4.11 -11.10 -4.21
CA SER A 245 5.36 -11.00 -3.48
C SER A 245 5.17 -11.31 -2.00
N PHE A 246 4.08 -10.79 -1.41
CA PHE A 246 3.69 -11.10 -0.03
C PHE A 246 3.43 -12.60 0.16
N LEU A 247 2.48 -13.19 -0.59
CA LEU A 247 2.08 -14.59 -0.40
C LEU A 247 3.23 -15.58 -0.64
N ARG A 248 4.14 -15.25 -1.56
CA ARG A 248 5.32 -16.08 -1.82
C ARG A 248 6.35 -16.05 -0.69
N HIS A 249 6.44 -14.94 0.04
CA HIS A 249 7.50 -14.68 1.02
C HIS A 249 6.99 -14.27 2.40
N ALA A 250 5.75 -14.64 2.75
CA ALA A 250 5.01 -14.09 3.89
C ALA A 250 5.76 -14.15 5.24
N GLY A 251 6.64 -15.13 5.43
CA GLY A 251 7.47 -15.27 6.64
C GLY A 251 8.70 -14.36 6.73
N SER A 252 8.94 -13.46 5.76
CA SER A 252 10.10 -12.56 5.79
C SER A 252 9.84 -11.24 5.06
N TYR A 253 9.71 -10.16 5.84
CA TYR A 253 9.57 -8.79 5.32
C TYR A 253 10.63 -8.46 4.25
N ARG A 254 11.90 -8.76 4.54
CA ARG A 254 13.01 -8.56 3.61
C ARG A 254 12.79 -9.30 2.28
N ALA A 255 12.32 -10.54 2.33
CA ALA A 255 12.09 -11.32 1.12
C ALA A 255 10.88 -10.81 0.31
N VAL A 256 9.82 -10.34 0.99
CA VAL A 256 8.65 -9.70 0.35
C VAL A 256 9.05 -8.42 -0.39
N VAL A 257 9.75 -7.49 0.27
CA VAL A 257 10.16 -6.24 -0.38
C VAL A 257 11.13 -6.51 -1.53
N ARG A 258 12.12 -7.41 -1.34
CA ARG A 258 13.02 -7.82 -2.42
C ARG A 258 12.27 -8.49 -3.57
N GLY A 259 11.27 -9.31 -3.29
CA GLY A 259 10.46 -9.99 -4.31
C GLY A 259 9.73 -8.98 -5.21
N ALA A 260 9.18 -7.93 -4.61
CA ALA A 260 8.46 -6.86 -5.29
C ALA A 260 9.39 -6.05 -6.20
N ILE A 261 10.46 -5.49 -5.63
CA ILE A 261 11.45 -4.68 -6.38
C ILE A 261 12.06 -5.47 -7.55
N ARG A 262 12.28 -6.78 -7.35
CA ARG A 262 12.86 -7.64 -8.40
C ARG A 262 11.97 -7.83 -9.62
N LEU A 263 10.69 -7.47 -9.59
CA LEU A 263 9.85 -7.52 -10.78
C LEU A 263 10.19 -6.41 -11.78
N GLY A 264 10.81 -5.30 -11.32
CA GLY A 264 10.99 -4.10 -12.12
C GLY A 264 9.69 -3.31 -12.26
N GLY A 265 9.60 -2.45 -13.27
CA GLY A 265 8.44 -1.59 -13.47
C GLY A 265 8.32 -0.50 -12.41
N ASP A 266 7.15 -0.37 -11.82
CA ASP A 266 6.78 0.58 -10.77
C ASP A 266 7.21 0.06 -9.39
N THR A 267 8.53 0.06 -9.16
CA THR A 267 9.15 -0.71 -8.08
C THR A 267 8.93 -0.14 -6.69
N ASP A 268 8.84 1.18 -6.53
CA ASP A 268 8.43 1.83 -5.28
C ASP A 268 6.99 1.47 -4.93
N THR A 269 6.05 1.63 -5.86
CA THR A 269 4.63 1.36 -5.56
C THR A 269 4.36 -0.10 -5.20
N VAL A 270 4.90 -1.03 -6.00
CA VAL A 270 4.72 -2.47 -5.73
C VAL A 270 5.42 -2.86 -4.42
N ALA A 271 6.59 -2.30 -4.12
CA ALA A 271 7.30 -2.58 -2.89
C ALA A 271 6.65 -1.94 -1.66
N SER A 272 6.06 -0.76 -1.81
CA SER A 272 5.27 -0.06 -0.77
C SER A 272 4.06 -0.89 -0.38
N MET A 273 3.23 -1.30 -1.34
CA MET A 273 2.07 -2.15 -1.08
C MET A 273 2.46 -3.53 -0.50
N ALA A 274 3.51 -4.16 -1.02
CA ALA A 274 3.99 -5.44 -0.50
C ALA A 274 4.60 -5.31 0.91
N GLY A 275 5.31 -4.21 1.17
CA GLY A 275 5.87 -3.86 2.46
C GLY A 275 4.79 -3.61 3.50
N ALA A 276 3.70 -2.92 3.12
CA ALA A 276 2.54 -2.74 3.99
C ALA A 276 1.89 -4.07 4.37
N LEU A 277 1.72 -5.00 3.42
CA LEU A 277 1.21 -6.35 3.70
C LEU A 277 2.13 -7.13 4.65
N ALA A 278 3.43 -7.16 4.37
CA ALA A 278 4.39 -7.88 5.19
C ALA A 278 4.51 -7.30 6.61
N GLY A 279 4.51 -5.97 6.73
CA GLY A 279 4.55 -5.28 8.01
C GLY A 279 3.25 -5.43 8.79
N ALA A 280 2.10 -5.40 8.11
CA ALA A 280 0.81 -5.73 8.69
C ALA A 280 0.78 -7.16 9.23
N HIS A 281 1.38 -8.13 8.55
CA HIS A 281 1.40 -9.53 8.99
C HIS A 281 2.42 -9.80 10.10
N LEU A 282 3.68 -9.36 9.92
CA LEU A 282 4.81 -9.74 10.78
C LEU A 282 5.11 -8.74 11.91
N GLY A 283 4.62 -7.50 11.79
CA GLY A 283 4.90 -6.40 12.70
C GLY A 283 6.21 -5.67 12.43
N GLU A 284 6.35 -4.49 13.05
CA GLU A 284 7.44 -3.53 12.87
C GLU A 284 8.83 -4.15 13.11
N HIS A 285 8.96 -5.02 14.10
CA HIS A 285 10.25 -5.64 14.45
C HIS A 285 10.75 -6.67 13.43
N ALA A 286 9.90 -7.11 12.50
CA ALA A 286 10.33 -7.94 11.37
C ALA A 286 11.02 -7.12 10.27
N ILE A 287 10.82 -5.81 10.25
CA ILE A 287 11.52 -4.89 9.34
C ILE A 287 12.98 -4.81 9.81
N PRO A 288 13.97 -5.05 8.93
CA PRO A 288 15.38 -4.93 9.31
C PRO A 288 15.67 -3.58 9.99
N ALA A 289 16.29 -3.61 11.17
CA ALA A 289 16.60 -2.40 11.94
C ALA A 289 17.35 -1.35 11.10
N SER A 290 18.29 -1.81 10.28
CA SER A 290 19.04 -0.98 9.35
C SER A 290 18.18 -0.26 8.31
N TRP A 291 17.01 -0.78 7.95
CA TRP A 291 16.11 -0.15 6.97
C TRP A 291 15.12 0.77 7.66
N ARG A 292 14.46 0.31 8.74
CA ARG A 292 13.46 1.12 9.44
C ARG A 292 14.04 2.41 10.03
N HIS A 293 15.28 2.39 10.53
CA HIS A 293 15.93 3.62 11.06
C HIS A 293 16.37 4.59 9.96
N ARG A 294 16.36 4.16 8.69
CA ARG A 294 16.71 5.01 7.54
C ARG A 294 15.48 5.61 6.86
N ALA A 295 14.26 5.14 7.16
CA ALA A 295 13.05 5.65 6.52
C ALA A 295 12.80 7.11 6.94
N GLU A 296 12.73 8.02 5.97
CA GLU A 296 12.66 9.47 6.21
C GLU A 296 11.46 9.88 7.08
N ALA A 297 10.30 9.24 6.87
CA ALA A 297 9.06 9.55 7.57
C ALA A 297 8.76 8.60 8.75
N ALA A 298 9.77 7.89 9.28
CA ALA A 298 9.55 6.85 10.30
C ALA A 298 8.79 7.36 11.54
N ASP A 299 9.26 8.47 12.12
CA ASP A 299 8.68 9.01 13.35
C ASP A 299 7.22 9.48 13.14
N GLU A 300 6.93 10.11 12.00
CA GLU A 300 5.59 10.56 11.62
C GLU A 300 4.63 9.36 11.46
N LEU A 301 5.06 8.31 10.76
CA LEU A 301 4.25 7.10 10.54
C LEU A 301 4.01 6.32 11.83
N LEU A 302 5.03 6.21 12.70
CA LEU A 302 4.89 5.55 14.01
C LEU A 302 3.90 6.32 14.89
N ALA A 303 3.97 7.66 14.91
CA ALA A 303 3.02 8.48 15.66
C ALA A 303 1.58 8.30 15.16
N LEU A 304 1.37 8.25 13.83
CA LEU A 304 0.06 7.99 13.24
C LEU A 304 -0.46 6.58 13.56
N ALA A 305 0.40 5.56 13.48
CA ALA A 305 0.04 4.20 13.83
C ALA A 305 -0.43 4.08 15.29
N LEU A 306 0.27 4.75 16.23
CA LEU A 306 -0.12 4.78 17.64
C LEU A 306 -1.48 5.44 17.88
N ARG A 307 -1.82 6.49 17.10
CA ARG A 307 -3.15 7.11 17.15
C ARG A 307 -4.24 6.13 16.67
N PHE A 308 -3.98 5.34 15.62
CA PHE A 308 -4.93 4.29 15.20
C PHE A 308 -5.09 3.19 16.25
N VAL A 309 -4.02 2.79 16.94
CA VAL A 309 -4.10 1.82 18.04
C VAL A 309 -5.02 2.33 19.15
N ALA A 310 -4.96 3.64 19.46
CA ALA A 310 -5.84 4.25 20.46
C ALA A 310 -7.32 4.28 20.06
N LEU A 311 -7.64 4.14 18.77
CA LEU A 311 -9.02 4.02 18.26
C LEU A 311 -9.52 2.57 18.23
N ALA A 312 -8.61 1.58 18.22
CA ALA A 312 -9.00 0.18 18.17
C ALA A 312 -9.76 -0.17 19.46
N PRO A 313 -10.96 -0.79 19.37
CA PRO A 313 -11.67 -1.22 20.56
C PRO A 313 -10.76 -2.15 21.37
N GLY A 314 -10.57 -1.83 22.65
CA GLY A 314 -9.79 -2.68 23.56
C GLY A 314 -10.34 -4.10 23.58
N PRO A 315 -9.54 -5.10 24.00
CA PRO A 315 -10.01 -6.49 24.05
C PRO A 315 -11.31 -6.52 24.86
N THR A 316 -12.40 -6.93 24.22
CA THR A 316 -13.65 -7.22 24.90
C THR A 316 -13.33 -8.30 25.92
N ALA A 317 -13.48 -7.98 27.21
CA ALA A 317 -13.41 -8.96 28.27
C ALA A 317 -14.57 -9.95 28.06
N GLY A 318 -14.28 -11.06 27.40
CA GLY A 318 -15.13 -12.25 27.33
C GLY A 318 -14.79 -13.20 28.46
#